data_AF-A0A1I4H0V4-F1
#
_entry.id   AF-A0A1I4H0V4-F1
#
_cell.length_a   1.000
_cell.length_b   1.000
_cell.length_c   1.000
_cell.angle_alpha   90.00
_cell.angle_beta   90.00
_cell.angle_gamma   90.00
#
_symmetry.space_group_name_H-M   'P 1'
#
loop_
_entity.id
_entity.type
_entity.pdbx_description
1 polymer ?
#
loop_
_entity_poly.entity_id
_entity_poly.type
_entity_poly.pdbx_seq_one_letter_code
_entity_poly.pdbx_strand_id
1 'polypeptide(L)'
;MSDVVKRNALHGYGHCCAVLLTVLLWPLSVQADLKEDIDRAIIKGNAADTSRTDHEKLFVYRCESIAKAIGFSETASGRATQYSCDQPGVGIALYAGSDLGKHPPEKIAQYFKDELAGHGMISEVFIKPDHAHGSSMAFYINGDSYLSDPVRPSEAAKLIEAIAAEAKLILLTKGRIKEWPTASSVP
;
A
#
# COMPACT_ATOMS: atom_id res chain seq x y z
N MET A 1 -26.78 56.99 -45.43
CA MET A 1 -27.70 56.45 -44.40
C MET A 1 -26.84 55.69 -43.41
N SER A 2 -26.39 56.41 -42.37
CA SER A 2 -26.63 56.13 -40.94
C SER A 2 -25.59 55.16 -40.37
N ASP A 3 -24.90 55.37 -39.26
CA ASP A 3 -24.79 56.44 -38.27
C ASP A 3 -23.42 56.21 -37.60
N VAL A 4 -22.51 57.20 -37.54
CA VAL A 4 -22.25 58.03 -36.36
C VAL A 4 -22.42 57.30 -35.03
N VAL A 5 -21.31 56.89 -34.38
CA VAL A 5 -21.05 57.21 -32.95
C VAL A 5 -19.53 57.31 -32.73
N LYS A 6 -19.13 58.47 -32.20
CA LYS A 6 -17.79 58.83 -31.73
C LYS A 6 -17.50 58.19 -30.36
N ARG A 7 -16.21 57.90 -30.15
CA ARG A 7 -15.36 58.04 -28.94
C ARG A 7 -16.08 58.13 -27.58
N ASN A 8 -15.59 57.35 -26.61
CA ASN A 8 -14.86 57.92 -25.46
C ASN A 8 -14.15 56.83 -24.64
N ALA A 9 -12.92 57.16 -24.27
CA ALA A 9 -12.10 56.45 -23.30
C ALA A 9 -12.68 56.61 -21.89
N LEU A 10 -12.48 55.62 -21.02
CA LEU A 10 -12.15 55.88 -19.62
C LEU A 10 -11.60 54.63 -18.93
N HIS A 11 -10.56 54.88 -18.14
CA HIS A 11 -9.80 53.95 -17.33
C HIS A 11 -10.70 53.18 -16.35
N GLY A 12 -10.40 51.89 -16.19
CA GLY A 12 -10.83 51.06 -15.07
C GLY A 12 -9.70 50.12 -14.68
N TYR A 13 -8.93 50.53 -13.68
CA TYR A 13 -8.04 49.66 -12.90
C TYR A 13 -8.82 48.44 -12.40
N GLY A 14 -8.20 47.26 -12.46
CA GLY A 14 -8.76 46.06 -11.87
C GLY A 14 -7.94 44.83 -12.17
N HIS A 15 -6.76 44.74 -11.55
CA HIS A 15 -6.06 43.47 -11.36
C HIS A 15 -6.99 42.46 -10.68
N CYS A 16 -7.65 41.61 -11.46
CA CYS A 16 -8.57 40.61 -10.93
C CYS A 16 -8.63 39.39 -11.86
N CYS A 17 -7.48 38.77 -12.16
CA CYS A 17 -7.46 37.46 -12.84
C CYS A 17 -6.08 36.78 -12.77
N ALA A 18 -5.46 36.73 -11.58
CA ALA A 18 -4.19 36.02 -11.40
C ALA A 18 -4.12 35.26 -10.06
N VAL A 19 -5.26 34.80 -9.53
CA VAL A 19 -5.32 33.96 -8.33
C VAL A 19 -6.32 32.82 -8.57
N LEU A 20 -6.01 31.91 -9.48
CA LEU A 20 -6.78 30.68 -9.67
C LEU A 20 -5.95 29.59 -10.37
N LEU A 21 -4.69 29.43 -9.97
CA LEU A 21 -3.77 28.46 -10.58
C LEU A 21 -2.73 27.89 -9.60
N THR A 22 -3.11 27.69 -8.33
CA THR A 22 -2.21 27.09 -7.32
C THR A 22 -2.84 25.97 -6.47
N VAL A 23 -4.06 25.51 -6.76
CA VAL A 23 -4.74 24.48 -5.94
C VAL A 23 -4.83 23.10 -6.62
N LEU A 24 -4.12 22.86 -7.72
CA LEU A 24 -4.06 21.54 -8.38
C LEU A 24 -2.66 20.91 -8.41
N LEU A 25 -1.79 21.31 -7.49
CA LEU A 25 -0.55 20.60 -7.18
C LEU A 25 -0.69 19.91 -5.82
N TRP A 26 -1.72 19.07 -5.67
CA TRP A 26 -1.61 17.99 -4.70
C TRP A 26 -0.55 17.02 -5.20
N PRO A 27 0.41 16.61 -4.36
CA PRO A 27 1.45 15.69 -4.78
C PRO A 27 0.79 14.33 -5.04
N LEU A 28 0.51 14.04 -6.31
CA LEU A 28 0.01 12.75 -6.80
C LEU A 28 1.07 11.63 -6.77
N SER A 29 2.19 11.83 -6.06
CA SER A 29 3.40 11.04 -6.28
C SER A 29 3.91 10.25 -5.08
N VAL A 30 3.11 10.05 -4.03
CA VAL A 30 3.48 9.13 -2.93
C VAL A 30 2.96 7.70 -3.17
N GLN A 31 2.11 7.47 -4.16
CA GLN A 31 1.45 6.16 -4.34
C GLN A 31 2.26 5.12 -5.11
N ALA A 32 3.19 5.51 -5.99
CA ALA A 32 3.68 4.61 -7.05
C ALA A 32 4.90 3.73 -6.73
N ASP A 33 5.66 3.99 -5.65
CA ASP A 33 7.06 3.49 -5.61
C ASP A 33 7.45 2.79 -4.30
N LEU A 34 6.51 2.42 -3.43
CA LEU A 34 6.89 1.78 -2.16
C LEU A 34 7.61 0.44 -2.40
N LYS A 35 7.19 -0.32 -3.42
CA LYS A 35 7.83 -1.59 -3.79
C LYS A 35 9.22 -1.37 -4.39
N GLU A 36 9.37 -0.54 -5.41
CA GLU A 36 10.67 -0.35 -6.05
C GLU A 36 11.65 0.38 -5.12
N ASP A 37 11.17 1.25 -4.22
CA ASP A 37 11.99 1.83 -3.15
C ASP A 37 12.45 0.79 -2.14
N ILE A 38 11.59 -0.16 -1.72
CA ILE A 38 12.01 -1.27 -0.85
C ILE A 38 13.05 -2.15 -1.57
N ASP A 39 12.81 -2.55 -2.82
CA ASP A 39 13.75 -3.39 -3.58
C ASP A 39 15.09 -2.68 -3.79
N ARG A 40 15.05 -1.40 -4.15
CA ARG A 40 16.25 -0.56 -4.27
C ARG A 40 16.97 -0.40 -2.94
N ALA A 41 16.24 -0.23 -1.84
CA ALA A 41 16.83 -0.11 -0.52
C ALA A 41 17.43 -1.44 -0.04
N ILE A 42 16.83 -2.59 -0.38
CA ILE A 42 17.40 -3.91 -0.16
C ILE A 42 18.70 -4.07 -0.95
N ILE A 43 18.72 -3.73 -2.23
CA ILE A 43 19.91 -3.80 -3.08
C ILE A 43 21.01 -2.89 -2.55
N LYS A 44 20.69 -1.62 -2.24
CA LYS A 44 21.66 -0.64 -1.72
C LYS A 44 22.19 -1.03 -0.34
N GLY A 45 21.31 -1.42 0.59
CA GLY A 45 21.71 -1.80 1.95
C GLY A 45 22.47 -3.14 2.00
N ASN A 46 22.26 -4.02 1.02
CA ASN A 46 23.03 -5.25 0.86
C ASN A 46 24.09 -5.16 -0.25
N ALA A 47 24.48 -3.95 -0.69
CA ALA A 47 25.48 -3.77 -1.75
C ALA A 47 26.86 -4.29 -1.34
N ALA A 48 27.15 -4.33 -0.03
CA ALA A 48 28.36 -4.93 0.53
C ALA A 48 28.30 -6.46 0.65
N ASP A 49 27.11 -7.06 0.52
CA ASP A 49 26.92 -8.50 0.59
C ASP A 49 27.10 -9.13 -0.79
N THR A 50 28.32 -9.54 -1.12
CA THR A 50 28.64 -10.22 -2.39
C THR A 50 28.38 -11.73 -2.35
N SER A 51 27.90 -12.27 -1.23
CA SER A 51 27.69 -13.71 -1.05
C SER A 51 26.45 -14.24 -1.80
N ARG A 52 25.55 -13.34 -2.21
CA ARG A 52 24.29 -13.65 -2.89
C ARG A 52 24.07 -12.71 -4.07
N THR A 53 23.44 -13.23 -5.12
CA THR A 53 22.98 -12.44 -6.28
C THR A 53 21.82 -11.52 -5.91
N ASP A 54 21.59 -10.46 -6.69
CA ASP A 54 20.43 -9.57 -6.49
C ASP A 54 19.10 -10.33 -6.58
N HIS A 55 19.03 -11.32 -7.49
CA HIS A 55 17.88 -12.22 -7.57
C HIS A 55 17.65 -12.99 -6.27
N GLU A 56 18.71 -13.57 -5.69
CA GLU A 56 18.60 -14.28 -4.42
C GLU A 56 18.17 -13.34 -3.28
N LYS A 57 18.69 -12.12 -3.23
CA LYS A 57 18.32 -11.12 -2.20
C LYS A 57 16.87 -10.65 -2.34
N LEU A 58 16.37 -10.48 -3.56
CA LEU A 58 15.02 -9.95 -3.79
C LEU A 58 13.93 -11.01 -3.72
N PHE A 59 14.23 -12.25 -4.09
CA PHE A 59 13.22 -13.30 -4.28
C PHE A 59 13.41 -14.51 -3.38
N VAL A 60 14.63 -14.92 -3.05
CA VAL A 60 14.88 -16.16 -2.28
C VAL A 60 14.99 -15.87 -0.79
N TYR A 61 15.88 -14.93 -0.43
CA TYR A 61 16.20 -14.54 0.93
C TYR A 61 15.63 -13.15 1.28
N ARG A 62 14.54 -12.75 0.63
CA ARG A 62 13.95 -11.39 0.74
C ARG A 62 13.79 -10.93 2.18
N CYS A 63 13.16 -11.72 3.02
CA CYS A 63 12.91 -11.36 4.41
C CYS A 63 14.21 -11.20 5.23
N GLU A 64 15.20 -12.07 5.01
CA GLU A 64 16.53 -11.89 5.62
C GLU A 64 17.20 -10.62 5.13
N SER A 65 17.10 -10.36 3.82
CA SER A 65 17.70 -9.19 3.17
C SER A 65 17.04 -7.89 3.61
N ILE A 66 15.72 -7.86 3.82
CA ILE A 66 14.99 -6.72 4.40
C ILE A 66 15.48 -6.46 5.82
N ALA A 67 15.43 -7.50 6.68
CA ALA A 67 15.81 -7.39 8.09
C ALA A 67 17.24 -6.88 8.26
N LYS A 68 18.16 -7.34 7.41
CA LYS A 68 19.58 -6.95 7.43
C LYS A 68 19.85 -5.55 6.87
N ALA A 69 19.21 -5.16 5.76
CA ALA A 69 19.52 -3.90 5.07
C ALA A 69 18.79 -2.69 5.63
N ILE A 70 17.50 -2.83 5.88
CA ILE A 70 16.61 -1.71 6.22
C ILE A 70 15.86 -1.92 7.54
N GLY A 71 15.85 -3.15 8.07
CA GLY A 71 15.05 -3.52 9.22
C GLY A 71 13.56 -3.43 8.93
N PHE A 72 12.76 -3.55 9.99
CA PHE A 72 11.31 -3.32 9.91
C PHE A 72 10.99 -2.04 10.69
N SER A 73 10.32 -1.09 10.03
CA SER A 73 9.91 0.15 10.70
C SER A 73 8.68 -0.08 11.58
N GLU A 74 8.51 0.74 12.62
CA GLU A 74 7.32 0.73 13.49
C GLU A 74 6.04 1.25 12.80
N THR A 75 6.13 1.58 11.50
CA THR A 75 4.97 1.99 10.72
C THR A 75 4.00 0.83 10.49
N ALA A 76 2.76 1.13 10.08
CA ALA A 76 1.80 0.09 9.72
C ALA A 76 2.35 -0.84 8.63
N SER A 77 2.93 -0.27 7.56
CA SER A 77 3.60 -1.03 6.49
C SER A 77 4.79 -1.84 7.01
N GLY A 78 5.68 -1.26 7.82
CA GLY A 78 6.84 -1.99 8.33
C GLY A 78 6.48 -3.19 9.19
N ARG A 79 5.49 -3.04 10.08
CA ARG A 79 4.97 -4.15 10.91
C ARG A 79 4.21 -5.20 10.09
N ALA A 80 3.47 -4.77 9.06
CA ALA A 80 2.82 -5.69 8.12
C ALA A 80 3.84 -6.51 7.32
N THR A 81 4.89 -5.86 6.80
CA THR A 81 6.00 -6.53 6.13
C THR A 81 6.66 -7.54 7.07
N GLN A 82 6.97 -7.13 8.30
CA GLN A 82 7.56 -8.01 9.31
C GLN A 82 6.67 -9.22 9.59
N TYR A 83 5.38 -9.02 9.88
CA TYR A 83 4.44 -10.11 10.11
C TYR A 83 4.44 -11.11 8.95
N SER A 84 4.40 -10.61 7.71
CA SER A 84 4.42 -11.47 6.52
C SER A 84 5.76 -12.21 6.33
N CYS A 85 6.85 -11.73 6.93
CA CYS A 85 8.14 -12.41 6.95
C CYS A 85 8.25 -13.46 8.06
N ASP A 86 7.67 -13.18 9.23
CA ASP A 86 7.76 -14.03 10.41
C ASP A 86 6.72 -15.16 10.37
N GLN A 87 5.52 -14.88 9.87
CA GLN A 87 4.39 -15.80 9.83
C GLN A 87 4.03 -16.22 8.41
N PRO A 88 3.54 -17.45 8.19
CA PRO A 88 3.03 -17.90 6.89
C PRO A 88 1.63 -17.31 6.65
N GLY A 89 1.55 -15.99 6.60
CA GLY A 89 0.31 -15.22 6.54
C GLY A 89 0.44 -13.93 5.76
N VAL A 90 -0.69 -13.24 5.65
CA VAL A 90 -0.77 -11.93 4.99
C VAL A 90 -0.66 -10.83 6.04
N GLY A 91 0.37 -9.99 5.93
CA GLY A 91 0.46 -8.75 6.71
C GLY A 91 -0.32 -7.66 6.00
N ILE A 92 -1.14 -6.91 6.74
CA ILE A 92 -1.99 -5.87 6.15
C ILE A 92 -1.69 -4.54 6.84
N ALA A 93 -1.40 -3.51 6.06
CA ALA A 93 -1.29 -2.15 6.55
C ALA A 93 -2.57 -1.40 6.19
N LEU A 94 -3.29 -0.91 7.20
CA LEU A 94 -4.49 -0.09 7.03
C LEU A 94 -4.18 1.35 7.49
N TYR A 95 -4.13 2.27 6.55
CA TYR A 95 -4.05 3.71 6.82
C TYR A 95 -5.47 4.24 6.83
N ALA A 96 -6.01 4.50 8.02
CA ALA A 96 -7.41 4.88 8.20
C ALA A 96 -7.59 6.39 8.05
N GLY A 97 -8.34 6.81 7.03
CA GLY A 97 -8.74 8.20 6.80
C GLY A 97 -10.15 8.50 7.27
N SER A 98 -10.56 9.76 7.16
CA SER A 98 -11.90 10.24 7.53
C SER A 98 -13.02 9.70 6.61
N ASP A 99 -12.66 9.16 5.45
CA ASP A 99 -13.55 8.57 4.46
C ASP A 99 -14.13 7.20 4.86
N LEU A 100 -13.66 6.57 5.95
CA LEU A 100 -14.32 5.40 6.54
C LEU A 100 -15.71 5.73 7.11
N GLY A 101 -16.00 7.02 7.34
CA GLY A 101 -17.30 7.48 7.83
C GLY A 101 -17.65 6.86 9.19
N LYS A 102 -18.72 6.07 9.23
CA LYS A 102 -19.21 5.43 10.47
C LYS A 102 -18.54 4.09 10.76
N HIS A 103 -17.67 3.61 9.89
CA HIS A 103 -16.99 2.33 10.06
C HIS A 103 -15.68 2.55 10.83
N PRO A 104 -15.58 2.10 12.10
CA PRO A 104 -14.34 2.23 12.84
C PRO A 104 -13.24 1.36 12.19
N PRO A 105 -11.97 1.81 12.18
CA PRO A 105 -10.86 1.10 11.56
C PRO A 105 -10.72 -0.35 12.02
N GLU A 106 -11.01 -0.62 13.30
CA GLU A 106 -10.92 -1.95 13.91
C GLU A 106 -11.94 -2.92 13.32
N LYS A 107 -13.14 -2.44 12.94
CA LYS A 107 -14.13 -3.28 12.27
C LYS A 107 -13.72 -3.59 10.83
N ILE A 108 -13.11 -2.64 10.14
CA ILE A 108 -12.54 -2.87 8.81
C ILE A 108 -11.40 -3.90 8.91
N ALA A 109 -10.50 -3.72 9.88
CA ALA A 109 -9.43 -4.68 10.14
C ALA A 109 -9.97 -6.09 10.42
N GLN A 110 -10.95 -6.22 11.30
CA GLN A 110 -11.54 -7.52 11.62
C GLN A 110 -12.21 -8.16 10.38
N TYR A 111 -12.94 -7.38 9.58
CA TYR A 111 -13.52 -7.86 8.32
C TYR A 111 -12.47 -8.52 7.41
N PHE A 112 -11.33 -7.86 7.17
CA PHE A 112 -10.28 -8.44 6.33
C PHE A 112 -9.64 -9.70 6.94
N LYS A 113 -9.51 -9.75 8.27
CA LYS A 113 -9.01 -10.94 8.96
C LYS A 113 -9.95 -12.12 8.78
N ASP A 114 -11.24 -11.90 8.99
CA ASP A 114 -12.27 -12.92 8.89
C ASP A 114 -12.42 -13.44 7.46
N GLU A 115 -12.43 -12.54 6.47
CA GLU A 115 -12.55 -12.91 5.06
C GLU A 115 -11.34 -13.72 4.58
N LEU A 116 -10.11 -13.30 4.90
CA LEU A 116 -8.91 -14.10 4.58
C LEU A 116 -8.90 -15.44 5.31
N ALA A 117 -9.34 -15.48 6.56
CA ALA A 117 -9.48 -16.73 7.32
C ALA A 117 -10.49 -17.68 6.67
N GLY A 118 -11.61 -17.16 6.17
CA GLY A 118 -12.59 -17.92 5.38
C GLY A 118 -11.99 -18.54 4.11
N HIS A 119 -10.95 -17.90 3.56
CA HIS A 119 -10.15 -18.44 2.46
C HIS A 119 -8.93 -19.25 2.94
N GLY A 120 -8.84 -19.66 4.20
CA GLY A 120 -7.77 -20.51 4.71
C GLY A 120 -6.44 -19.77 4.92
N MET A 121 -6.46 -18.45 5.08
CA MET A 121 -5.27 -17.63 5.29
C MET A 121 -5.30 -16.93 6.65
N ILE A 122 -4.21 -17.06 7.41
CA ILE A 122 -4.02 -16.22 8.58
C ILE A 122 -3.55 -14.83 8.15
N SER A 123 -3.98 -13.81 8.87
CA SER A 123 -3.58 -12.43 8.60
C SER A 123 -3.58 -11.58 9.87
N GLU A 124 -2.81 -10.49 9.81
CA GLU A 124 -2.82 -9.47 10.85
C GLU A 124 -2.86 -8.08 10.22
N VAL A 125 -3.64 -7.18 10.83
CA VAL A 125 -3.86 -5.82 10.33
C VAL A 125 -3.24 -4.81 11.28
N PHE A 126 -2.31 -4.02 10.76
CA PHE A 126 -1.67 -2.93 11.47
C PHE A 126 -2.29 -1.61 11.05
N ILE A 127 -2.98 -0.97 11.99
CA ILE A 127 -3.74 0.26 11.74
C ILE A 127 -2.85 1.48 11.99
N LYS A 128 -2.80 2.40 11.04
CA LYS A 128 -2.35 3.78 11.20
C LYS A 128 -3.57 4.70 11.20
N PRO A 129 -3.96 5.30 12.35
CA PRO A 129 -5.08 6.23 12.39
C PRO A 129 -4.73 7.58 11.75
N ASP A 130 -5.78 8.37 11.50
CA ASP A 130 -5.72 9.78 11.09
C ASP A 130 -4.92 10.04 9.80
N HIS A 131 -5.11 9.19 8.78
CA HIS A 131 -4.43 9.35 7.50
C HIS A 131 -5.04 10.51 6.70
N ALA A 132 -4.18 11.48 6.33
CA ALA A 132 -4.58 12.76 5.77
C ALA A 132 -5.22 12.69 4.37
N HIS A 133 -4.97 11.62 3.61
CA HIS A 133 -5.36 11.52 2.20
C HIS A 133 -6.51 10.54 1.93
N GLY A 134 -7.25 10.17 2.96
CA GLY A 134 -8.27 9.12 2.88
C GLY A 134 -7.70 7.73 3.15
N SER A 135 -8.55 6.71 3.10
CA SER A 135 -8.19 5.38 3.57
C SER A 135 -7.49 4.59 2.50
N SER A 136 -6.39 3.92 2.88
CA SER A 136 -5.64 3.04 1.99
C SER A 136 -5.20 1.77 2.69
N MET A 137 -5.04 0.72 1.89
CA MET A 137 -4.66 -0.60 2.32
C MET A 137 -3.56 -1.17 1.43
N ALA A 138 -2.56 -1.78 2.07
CA ALA A 138 -1.51 -2.54 1.42
C ALA A 138 -1.43 -3.94 2.03
N PHE A 139 -1.10 -4.93 1.19
CA PHE A 139 -1.04 -6.34 1.55
C PHE A 139 0.37 -6.85 1.29
N TYR A 140 0.93 -7.54 2.28
CA TYR A 140 2.30 -8.04 2.24
C TYR A 140 2.29 -9.57 2.38
N ILE A 141 3.01 -10.22 1.48
CA ILE A 141 3.17 -11.68 1.43
C ILE A 141 4.66 -11.95 1.34
N ASN A 142 5.21 -12.67 2.32
CA ASN A 142 6.63 -13.01 2.37
C ASN A 142 7.56 -11.78 2.22
N GLY A 143 7.19 -10.67 2.90
CA GLY A 143 7.95 -9.42 2.87
C GLY A 143 7.79 -8.61 1.59
N ASP A 144 6.95 -9.02 0.66
CA ASP A 144 6.71 -8.31 -0.59
C ASP A 144 5.29 -7.72 -0.65
N SER A 145 5.16 -6.52 -1.22
CA SER A 145 3.84 -5.93 -1.46
C SER A 145 3.16 -6.66 -2.61
N TYR A 146 1.94 -7.17 -2.38
CA TYR A 146 1.11 -7.80 -3.40
C TYR A 146 0.61 -6.79 -4.43
N LEU A 147 0.27 -5.59 -3.99
CA LEU A 147 -0.18 -4.50 -4.87
C LEU A 147 0.99 -3.56 -5.17
N SER A 148 1.07 -3.08 -6.41
CA SER A 148 2.01 -2.01 -6.78
C SER A 148 1.70 -0.73 -5.98
N ASP A 149 0.41 -0.40 -5.88
CA ASP A 149 -0.07 0.78 -5.17
C ASP A 149 -1.07 0.39 -4.07
N PRO A 150 -1.07 1.06 -2.90
CA PRO A 150 -2.13 0.90 -1.90
C PRO A 150 -3.50 1.27 -2.46
N VAL A 151 -4.51 0.45 -2.21
CA VAL A 151 -5.88 0.63 -2.71
C VAL A 151 -6.85 1.04 -1.59
N ARG A 152 -8.04 1.52 -1.94
CA ARG A 152 -9.06 1.81 -0.91
C ARG A 152 -9.59 0.52 -0.27
N PRO A 153 -10.05 0.54 1.00
CA PRO A 153 -10.65 -0.63 1.63
C PRO A 153 -11.79 -1.28 0.83
N SER A 154 -12.64 -0.49 0.16
CA SER A 154 -13.72 -1.01 -0.67
C SER A 154 -13.26 -1.69 -1.96
N GLU A 155 -12.08 -1.32 -2.47
CA GLU A 155 -11.44 -1.97 -3.62
C GLU A 155 -10.69 -3.21 -3.17
N ALA A 156 -9.97 -3.13 -2.05
CA ALA A 156 -9.30 -4.26 -1.40
C ALA A 156 -10.27 -5.42 -1.11
N ALA A 157 -11.50 -5.13 -0.67
CA ALA A 157 -12.52 -6.16 -0.41
C ALA A 157 -12.81 -7.03 -1.64
N LYS A 158 -12.70 -6.46 -2.85
CA LYS A 158 -12.93 -7.18 -4.11
C LYS A 158 -11.75 -8.08 -4.51
N LEU A 159 -10.59 -7.89 -3.88
CA LEU A 159 -9.35 -8.59 -4.20
C LEU A 159 -9.01 -9.72 -3.21
N ILE A 160 -9.79 -9.88 -2.13
CA ILE A 160 -9.46 -10.79 -1.03
C ILE A 160 -9.22 -12.23 -1.52
N GLU A 161 -10.10 -12.76 -2.37
CA GLU A 161 -9.94 -14.12 -2.88
C GLU A 161 -8.64 -14.27 -3.69
N ALA A 162 -8.33 -13.30 -4.54
CA ALA A 162 -7.10 -13.28 -5.34
C ALA A 162 -5.84 -13.15 -4.45
N ILE A 163 -5.89 -12.28 -3.44
CA ILE A 163 -4.82 -12.13 -2.44
C ILE A 163 -4.60 -13.43 -1.69
N ALA A 164 -5.67 -14.11 -1.26
CA ALA A 164 -5.58 -15.36 -0.54
C ALA A 164 -5.00 -16.48 -1.41
N ALA A 165 -5.45 -16.60 -2.66
CA ALA A 165 -4.95 -17.58 -3.61
C ALA A 165 -3.45 -17.38 -3.90
N GLU A 166 -3.04 -16.12 -4.15
CA GLU A 166 -1.63 -15.81 -4.40
C GLU A 166 -0.78 -16.04 -3.16
N ALA A 167 -1.26 -15.65 -1.98
CA ALA A 167 -0.55 -15.89 -0.73
C ALA A 167 -0.28 -17.38 -0.50
N LYS A 168 -1.28 -18.24 -0.75
CA LYS A 168 -1.09 -19.69 -0.68
C LYS A 168 -0.02 -20.18 -1.65
N LEU A 169 -0.08 -19.75 -2.90
CA LEU A 169 0.89 -20.16 -3.93
C LEU A 169 2.31 -19.72 -3.57
N ILE A 170 2.50 -18.46 -3.18
CA ILE A 170 3.80 -17.93 -2.77
C ILE A 170 4.31 -18.70 -1.54
N LEU A 171 3.50 -18.84 -0.49
CA LEU A 171 3.94 -19.50 0.73
C LEU A 171 4.25 -20.99 0.51
N LEU A 172 3.50 -21.67 -0.36
CA LEU A 172 3.74 -23.07 -0.72
C LEU A 172 5.04 -23.22 -1.51
N THR A 173 5.24 -22.39 -2.53
CA THR A 173 6.47 -22.42 -3.36
C THR A 173 7.72 -22.04 -2.57
N LYS A 174 7.58 -21.23 -1.51
CA LYS A 174 8.66 -20.91 -0.56
C LYS A 174 8.80 -21.94 0.57
N GLY A 175 8.00 -23.00 0.60
CA GLY A 175 8.04 -24.04 1.62
C GLY A 175 7.64 -23.56 3.03
N ARG A 176 6.96 -22.41 3.13
CA ARG A 176 6.49 -21.83 4.39
C ARG A 176 5.17 -22.43 4.86
N ILE A 177 4.41 -22.99 3.92
CA ILE A 177 3.31 -23.93 4.19
C ILE A 177 3.60 -25.23 3.43
N LYS A 178 3.23 -26.37 4.02
CA LYS A 178 3.53 -27.71 3.46
C LYS A 178 2.40 -28.27 2.61
N GLU A 179 1.18 -27.87 2.91
CA GLU A 179 -0.04 -28.35 2.28
C GLU A 179 -0.93 -27.16 1.95
N TRP A 180 -1.80 -27.35 0.97
CA TRP A 180 -2.77 -26.34 0.60
C TRP A 180 -3.76 -26.13 1.76
N PRO A 181 -3.88 -24.92 2.34
CA PRO A 181 -4.79 -24.69 3.44
C PRO A 181 -6.23 -24.90 2.96
N THR A 182 -6.93 -25.84 3.60
CA THR A 182 -8.36 -26.04 3.41
C THR A 182 -9.11 -25.11 4.36
N ALA A 183 -10.31 -24.66 3.99
CA ALA A 183 -11.06 -23.67 4.78
C ALA A 183 -11.36 -24.11 6.23
N SER A 184 -11.17 -25.39 6.57
CA SER A 184 -11.41 -25.95 7.91
C SER A 184 -10.15 -26.06 8.79
N SER A 185 -8.97 -25.65 8.32
CA SER A 185 -7.69 -25.86 9.04
C SER A 185 -7.08 -24.60 9.65
N VAL A 186 -7.83 -23.48 9.71
CA VAL A 186 -7.37 -22.26 10.39
C VAL A 186 -7.84 -22.33 11.86
N PRO A 187 -6.91 -22.34 12.85
CA PRO A 187 -7.25 -22.40 14.27
C PRO A 187 -7.91 -21.11 14.78
#